data_AF-A0A9P5UIZ2-F1
#
_entry.id   AF-A0A9P5UIZ2-F1
#
_cell.length_a   1.000
_cell.length_b   1.000
_cell.length_c   1.000
_cell.angle_alpha   90.00
_cell.angle_beta   90.00
_cell.angle_gamma   90.00
#
_symmetry.space_group_name_H-M   'P 1'
#
loop_
_entity.id
_entity.type
_entity.pdbx_description
1 polymer ?
#
loop_
_entity_poly.entity_id
_entity_poly.type
_entity_poly.pdbx_seq_one_letter_code
_entity_poly.pdbx_strand_id
1 'polypeptide(L)'
;MNRQDDRGRRRGKLSNRTEIAYDDYPTKLNFYREPPPLEISIEEFEQFALDRMQVLTTLLTGQMRNLTSDQLKASVNGAINKYMPMASNIPGSTITGKMLHERKKDHISHFILRLAYSRSQELRSWFLRAECALFRYRFEHESSDGQLEFLEKQNLNWKKVSDDDKRVLRENLKACPLNKTVDAETFFEVDFERVTGLVGRRQVYIRGGKAFVPLQEQVDLVLDEFKEHLSNALEITGRALPRMEEDDRLMPVLNNINKQYLGREFTTSAIAGEIQAQDVDGLKAHMPLCMEHLHNELRREKHTRHGSRMQYGLFLKGIGLSLEQALIFWQMAFEKLTPDQFNKQYAYNVRHLYGMEGKRTDYTPYSCRHIIQSNAPGPGDHHGCPFRHFSAPNMRATLAGHNVDDFDTEDIMNLVAGKHYQIACTRYYEVTRAKMLDISTDSLKGGALNGQGNSGMVASQEMIEHPNQFFEQSFLLMKSRDSAAASQNGESIDGQASGALQPTIKGQYSYKKAGAQISSQSNHDMEL
;
A
#
# COMPACT_ATOMS: atom_id res chain seq x y z
N MET A 1 56.06 -13.82 31.11
CA MET A 1 55.88 -12.41 31.50
C MET A 1 54.78 -11.83 30.64
N ASN A 2 53.57 -11.80 31.20
CA ASN A 2 52.33 -11.37 30.56
C ASN A 2 52.35 -9.85 30.31
N ARG A 3 52.01 -9.43 29.09
CA ARG A 3 51.57 -8.06 28.81
C ARG A 3 50.04 -8.08 28.74
N GLN A 4 49.42 -7.57 29.79
CA GLN A 4 47.97 -7.39 29.90
C GLN A 4 47.50 -6.23 29.01
N ASP A 5 46.32 -6.45 28.44
CA ASP A 5 45.46 -5.51 27.73
C ASP A 5 45.19 -4.21 28.50
N ASP A 6 45.36 -3.07 27.83
CA ASP A 6 44.76 -1.80 28.22
C ASP A 6 43.74 -1.38 27.15
N ARG A 7 42.52 -1.97 27.22
CA ARG A 7 41.33 -1.51 26.50
C ARG A 7 40.35 -0.88 27.49
N GLY A 8 40.77 0.26 28.05
CA GLY A 8 39.95 1.13 28.88
C GLY A 8 38.81 1.82 28.09
N ARG A 9 37.66 1.13 28.01
CA ARG A 9 36.32 1.63 28.39
C ARG A 9 36.06 3.14 28.20
N ARG A 10 35.76 3.58 26.96
CA ARG A 10 34.90 4.76 26.71
C ARG A 10 33.49 4.30 26.32
N ARG A 11 32.79 3.66 27.26
CA ARG A 11 31.33 3.58 27.25
C ARG A 11 30.83 4.94 27.77
N GLY A 12 30.66 5.89 26.86
CA GLY A 12 29.93 7.12 27.18
C GLY A 12 28.53 6.71 27.66
N LYS A 13 28.21 7.04 28.91
CA LYS A 13 26.85 6.94 29.43
C LYS A 13 25.97 7.85 28.58
N LEU A 14 25.17 7.29 27.68
CA LEU A 14 23.97 7.94 27.15
C LEU A 14 22.94 7.95 28.28
N SER A 15 23.17 8.82 29.25
CA SER A 15 22.20 9.16 30.29
C SER A 15 21.91 10.64 30.12
N ASN A 16 21.07 10.96 29.15
CA ASN A 16 20.21 12.12 29.21
C ASN A 16 18.93 11.74 28.49
N ARG A 17 17.86 11.59 29.28
CA ARG A 17 16.50 11.58 28.77
C ARG A 17 16.26 13.03 28.30
N THR A 18 16.62 13.33 27.06
CA THR A 18 16.49 14.67 26.49
C THR A 18 15.00 15.02 26.49
N GLU A 19 14.59 15.93 27.36
CA GLU A 19 13.25 16.50 27.30
C GLU A 19 13.11 17.21 25.96
N ILE A 20 12.09 16.82 25.19
CA ILE A 20 11.86 17.31 23.83
C ILE A 20 11.47 18.77 23.93
N ALA A 21 12.25 19.66 23.30
CA ALA A 21 12.00 21.08 23.32
C ALA A 21 11.08 21.49 22.16
N TYR A 22 10.37 22.59 22.34
CA TYR A 22 9.56 23.24 21.30
C TYR A 22 10.36 23.50 20.01
N ASP A 23 11.64 23.84 20.16
CA ASP A 23 12.55 24.18 19.06
C ASP A 23 12.85 23.00 18.13
N ASP A 24 12.64 21.76 18.59
CA ASP A 24 12.91 20.56 17.79
C ASP A 24 11.84 20.35 16.69
N TYR A 25 10.62 20.86 16.89
CA TYR A 25 9.49 20.65 15.98
C TYR A 25 8.58 21.88 15.85
N PRO A 26 9.01 22.97 15.20
CA PRO A 26 8.23 24.21 15.14
C PRO A 26 7.12 24.18 14.06
N THR A 27 7.31 23.41 12.99
CA THR A 27 6.40 23.34 11.83
C THR A 27 5.85 21.92 11.64
N LYS A 28 4.75 21.77 10.88
CA LYS A 28 4.26 20.45 10.43
C LYS A 28 5.16 19.81 9.38
N LEU A 29 5.78 20.66 8.56
CA LEU A 29 6.71 20.27 7.52
C LEU A 29 8.09 19.99 8.12
N ASN A 30 8.74 18.92 7.66
CA ASN A 30 10.06 18.52 8.10
C ASN A 30 10.82 17.85 6.94
N PHE A 31 12.11 18.16 6.79
CA PHE A 31 13.01 17.49 5.82
C PHE A 31 13.63 16.20 6.36
N TYR A 32 13.48 15.93 7.65
CA TYR A 32 13.98 14.73 8.31
C TYR A 32 15.49 14.57 8.12
N ARG A 33 16.24 15.66 8.38
CA ARG A 33 17.70 15.73 8.21
C ARG A 33 18.44 14.96 9.31
N GLU A 34 18.00 15.13 10.55
CA GLU A 34 18.69 14.58 11.71
C GLU A 34 17.87 13.44 12.34
N PRO A 35 18.50 12.31 12.71
CA PRO A 35 17.81 11.22 13.36
C PRO A 35 17.33 11.63 14.77
N PRO A 36 16.12 11.26 15.19
CA PRO A 36 15.61 11.63 16.51
C PRO A 36 16.42 10.94 17.63
N PRO A 37 16.97 11.68 18.61
CA PRO A 37 17.75 11.12 19.71
C PRO A 37 16.83 10.60 20.83
N LEU A 38 15.93 9.67 20.50
CA LEU A 38 14.86 9.23 21.39
C LEU A 38 14.78 7.71 21.46
N GLU A 39 14.62 7.19 22.68
CA GLU A 39 14.30 5.79 22.93
C GLU A 39 12.78 5.60 22.80
N ILE A 40 12.39 4.51 22.13
CA ILE A 40 11.00 4.09 21.93
C ILE A 40 10.86 2.60 22.20
N SER A 41 9.65 2.16 22.56
CA SER A 41 9.38 0.73 22.70
C SER A 41 9.31 0.03 21.33
N ILE A 42 9.44 -1.29 21.31
CA ILE A 42 9.32 -2.08 20.07
C ILE A 42 7.87 -2.03 19.54
N GLU A 43 6.88 -2.00 20.44
CA GLU A 43 5.47 -1.86 20.06
C GLU A 43 5.18 -0.50 19.42
N GLU A 44 5.73 0.58 19.98
CA GLU A 44 5.64 1.93 19.39
C GLU A 44 6.36 1.97 18.03
N PHE A 45 7.51 1.32 17.92
CA PHE A 45 8.28 1.21 16.68
C PHE A 45 7.44 0.59 15.56
N GLU A 46 6.81 -0.56 15.82
CA GLU A 46 5.97 -1.24 14.84
C GLU A 46 4.73 -0.40 14.51
N GLN A 47 3.99 0.07 15.52
CA GLN A 47 2.76 0.85 15.31
C GLN A 47 3.00 2.12 14.48
N PHE A 48 4.09 2.85 14.77
CA PHE A 48 4.41 4.09 14.04
C PHE A 48 4.77 3.81 12.58
N ALA A 49 5.46 2.71 12.30
CA ALA A 49 5.75 2.28 10.94
C ALA A 49 4.46 1.96 10.17
N LEU A 50 3.54 1.22 10.78
CA LEU A 50 2.28 0.81 10.16
C LEU A 50 1.35 1.99 9.90
N ASP A 51 1.23 2.91 10.85
CA ASP A 51 0.39 4.09 10.70
C ASP A 51 0.87 4.98 9.55
N ARG A 52 2.18 5.21 9.44
CA ARG A 52 2.74 5.97 8.30
C ARG A 52 2.57 5.22 6.98
N MET A 53 2.79 3.91 6.98
CA MET A 53 2.60 3.05 5.80
C MET A 53 1.19 3.18 5.25
N GLN A 54 0.18 3.13 6.12
CA GLN A 54 -1.22 3.24 5.71
C GLN A 54 -1.53 4.57 5.03
N VAL A 55 -0.97 5.68 5.53
CA VAL A 55 -1.13 7.01 4.91
C VAL A 55 -0.47 7.06 3.54
N LEU A 56 0.77 6.58 3.43
CA LEU A 56 1.53 6.54 2.18
C LEU A 56 0.82 5.71 1.10
N THR A 57 0.33 4.52 1.47
CA THR A 57 -0.39 3.61 0.57
C THR A 57 -1.72 4.20 0.12
N THR A 58 -2.51 4.79 1.02
CA THR A 58 -3.78 5.45 0.67
C THR A 58 -3.55 6.60 -0.32
N LEU A 59 -2.53 7.42 -0.10
CA LEU A 59 -2.20 8.54 -0.98
C LEU A 59 -1.82 8.09 -2.39
N LEU A 60 -0.89 7.14 -2.49
CA LEU A 60 -0.48 6.61 -3.80
C LEU A 60 -1.65 5.91 -4.50
N THR A 61 -2.45 5.14 -3.78
CA THR A 61 -3.63 4.47 -4.35
C THR A 61 -4.65 5.47 -4.88
N GLY A 62 -4.90 6.56 -4.14
CA GLY A 62 -5.80 7.62 -4.57
C GLY A 62 -5.32 8.33 -5.83
N GLN A 63 -4.02 8.64 -5.92
CA GLN A 63 -3.43 9.23 -7.13
C GLN A 63 -3.54 8.30 -8.34
N MET A 64 -3.35 6.99 -8.13
CA MET A 64 -3.40 6.02 -9.22
C MET A 64 -4.82 5.70 -9.70
N ARG A 65 -5.84 5.89 -8.87
CA ARG A 65 -7.25 5.69 -9.21
C ARG A 65 -7.88 6.86 -9.97
N ASN A 66 -7.09 7.86 -10.39
CA ASN A 66 -7.56 9.09 -11.04
C ASN A 66 -8.73 9.74 -10.30
N LEU A 67 -8.74 9.68 -8.96
CA LEU A 67 -9.79 10.29 -8.15
C LEU A 67 -9.84 11.80 -8.43
N THR A 68 -11.02 12.38 -8.35
CA THR A 68 -11.15 13.85 -8.37
C THR A 68 -10.38 14.47 -7.19
N SER A 69 -9.93 15.72 -7.35
CA SER A 69 -9.15 16.42 -6.32
C SER A 69 -9.82 16.40 -4.94
N ASP A 70 -11.14 16.58 -4.89
CA ASP A 70 -11.90 16.60 -3.64
C ASP A 70 -12.00 15.22 -3.00
N GLN A 71 -12.16 14.16 -3.79
CA GLN A 71 -12.21 12.78 -3.31
C GLN A 71 -10.86 12.31 -2.77
N LEU A 72 -9.78 12.63 -3.49
CA LEU A 72 -8.42 12.38 -3.04
C LEU A 72 -8.18 13.05 -1.69
N LYS A 73 -8.55 14.33 -1.57
CA LYS A 73 -8.43 15.10 -0.33
C LYS A 73 -9.23 14.49 0.82
N ALA A 74 -10.48 14.08 0.58
CA ALA A 74 -11.30 13.45 1.62
C ALA A 74 -10.71 12.11 2.11
N SER A 75 -10.27 11.25 1.19
CA SER A 75 -9.68 9.95 1.51
C SER A 75 -8.35 10.09 2.26
N VAL A 76 -7.46 10.96 1.77
CA VAL A 76 -6.15 11.21 2.38
C VAL A 76 -6.30 11.86 3.75
N ASN A 77 -7.18 12.87 3.90
CA ASN A 77 -7.44 13.48 5.21
C ASN A 77 -8.07 12.50 6.19
N GLY A 78 -8.93 11.59 5.74
CA GLY A 78 -9.46 10.51 6.58
C GLY A 78 -8.36 9.59 7.11
N ALA A 79 -7.40 9.22 6.25
CA ALA A 79 -6.24 8.42 6.66
C ALA A 79 -5.29 9.20 7.59
N ILE A 80 -4.96 10.46 7.27
CA ILE A 80 -4.11 11.33 8.10
C ILE A 80 -4.74 11.48 9.48
N ASN A 81 -6.01 11.86 9.59
CA ASN A 81 -6.67 12.09 10.88
C ASN A 81 -6.74 10.82 11.74
N LYS A 82 -6.84 9.64 11.11
CA LYS A 82 -6.92 8.36 11.81
C LYS A 82 -5.55 7.86 12.28
N TYR A 83 -4.53 7.95 11.42
CA TYR A 83 -3.25 7.27 11.65
C TYR A 83 -2.13 8.23 12.03
N MET A 84 -2.09 9.43 11.44
CA MET A 84 -1.01 10.41 11.60
C MET A 84 -1.56 11.84 11.72
N PRO A 85 -2.38 12.13 12.76
CA PRO A 85 -2.97 13.46 12.90
C PRO A 85 -1.87 14.52 13.04
N MET A 86 -2.08 15.67 12.40
CA MET A 86 -1.18 16.82 12.46
C MET A 86 -1.98 18.10 12.68
N ALA A 87 -2.15 18.49 13.95
CA ALA A 87 -2.86 19.71 14.27
C ALA A 87 -2.14 20.98 13.77
N SER A 88 -2.92 21.97 13.33
CA SER A 88 -2.44 23.28 12.88
C SER A 88 -1.85 24.11 14.00
N ASN A 89 -0.82 24.89 13.67
CA ASN A 89 -0.37 25.99 14.52
C ASN A 89 -1.52 26.98 14.64
N ILE A 90 -2.08 27.13 15.84
CA ILE A 90 -3.07 28.17 16.11
C ILE A 90 -2.29 29.44 16.49
N PRO A 91 -2.47 30.56 15.76
CA PRO A 91 -1.80 31.82 16.10
C PRO A 91 -2.09 32.22 17.55
N GLY A 92 -1.03 32.41 18.36
CA GLY A 92 -1.15 32.82 19.76
C GLY A 92 -1.34 31.69 20.78
N SER A 93 -1.29 30.42 20.37
CA SER A 93 -1.34 29.26 21.29
C SER A 93 0.03 28.56 21.36
N THR A 94 0.50 28.26 22.57
CA THR A 94 1.68 27.42 22.79
C THR A 94 1.41 26.01 22.26
N ILE A 95 2.36 25.41 21.52
CA ILE A 95 2.28 24.00 21.08
C ILE A 95 1.95 23.14 22.30
N THR A 96 0.79 22.49 22.26
CA THR A 96 0.35 21.59 23.32
C THR A 96 1.20 20.30 23.30
N GLY A 97 1.34 19.61 24.43
CA GLY A 97 2.06 18.33 24.48
C GLY A 97 1.53 17.29 23.47
N LYS A 98 0.26 17.41 23.07
CA LYS A 98 -0.36 16.60 22.02
C LYS A 98 0.25 16.88 20.62
N MET A 99 0.40 18.14 20.25
CA MET A 99 0.99 18.54 18.96
C MET A 99 2.46 18.09 18.84
N LEU A 100 3.20 18.17 19.96
CA LEU A 100 4.58 17.69 20.00
C LEU A 100 4.65 16.16 19.81
N HIS A 101 3.73 15.42 20.43
CA HIS A 101 3.64 13.96 20.25
C HIS A 101 3.30 13.58 18.80
N GLU A 102 2.37 14.29 18.15
CA GLU A 102 2.02 14.10 16.74
C GLU A 102 3.24 14.30 15.81
N ARG A 103 4.01 15.37 16.03
CA ARG A 103 5.23 15.67 15.24
C ARG A 103 6.35 14.68 15.53
N LYS A 104 6.50 14.25 16.78
CA LYS A 104 7.43 13.18 17.16
C LYS A 104 7.10 11.88 16.43
N LYS A 105 5.83 11.48 16.43
CA LYS A 105 5.36 10.28 15.72
C LYS A 105 5.69 10.35 14.24
N ASP A 106 5.47 11.50 13.60
CA ASP A 106 5.83 11.73 12.21
C ASP A 106 7.34 11.61 11.94
N HIS A 107 8.16 12.24 12.77
CA HIS A 107 9.60 12.18 12.61
C HIS A 107 10.14 10.75 12.77
N ILE A 108 9.72 10.06 13.82
CA ILE A 108 10.20 8.71 14.13
C ILE A 108 9.74 7.72 13.06
N SER A 109 8.45 7.73 12.71
CA SER A 109 7.89 6.82 11.71
C SER A 109 8.62 6.91 10.36
N HIS A 110 9.01 8.11 9.94
CA HIS A 110 9.81 8.32 8.72
C HIS A 110 11.16 7.60 8.77
N PHE A 111 11.92 7.76 9.86
CA PHE A 111 13.22 7.12 10.03
C PHE A 111 13.10 5.60 10.19
N ILE A 112 12.04 5.10 10.81
CA ILE A 112 11.76 3.66 10.88
C ILE A 112 11.55 3.09 9.47
N LEU A 113 10.76 3.76 8.63
CA LEU A 113 10.55 3.32 7.25
C LEU A 113 11.83 3.44 6.41
N ARG A 114 12.72 4.41 6.65
CA ARG A 114 14.05 4.44 5.99
C ARG A 114 14.85 3.16 6.24
N LEU A 115 14.78 2.59 7.44
CA LEU A 115 15.42 1.30 7.75
C LEU A 115 14.77 0.15 6.95
N ALA A 116 13.45 0.10 6.90
CA ALA A 116 12.75 -0.98 6.20
C ALA A 116 12.94 -0.94 4.68
N TYR A 117 12.93 0.24 4.07
CA TYR A 117 12.89 0.44 2.62
C TYR A 117 14.24 0.78 1.96
N SER A 118 15.34 0.86 2.71
CA SER A 118 16.67 1.13 2.16
C SER A 118 17.39 -0.10 1.57
N ARG A 119 16.83 -1.31 1.75
CA ARG A 119 17.49 -2.59 1.44
C ARG A 119 17.66 -2.87 -0.06
N SER A 120 16.68 -2.50 -0.88
CA SER A 120 16.70 -2.73 -2.33
C SER A 120 16.46 -1.44 -3.11
N GLN A 121 16.85 -1.40 -4.39
CA GLN A 121 16.61 -0.24 -5.23
C GLN A 121 15.10 -0.01 -5.48
N GLU A 122 14.32 -1.06 -5.59
CA GLU A 122 12.87 -1.00 -5.79
C GLU A 122 12.17 -0.43 -4.56
N LEU A 123 12.55 -0.88 -3.36
CA LEU A 123 12.00 -0.38 -2.09
C LEU A 123 12.36 1.09 -1.89
N ARG A 124 13.62 1.47 -2.16
CA ARG A 124 14.07 2.88 -2.10
C ARG A 124 13.27 3.75 -3.06
N SER A 125 13.10 3.31 -4.30
CA SER A 125 12.37 4.05 -5.33
C SER A 125 10.89 4.21 -4.97
N TRP A 126 10.28 3.19 -4.37
CA TRP A 126 8.90 3.27 -3.90
C TRP A 126 8.74 4.24 -2.73
N PHE A 127 9.56 4.09 -1.69
CA PHE A 127 9.48 4.94 -0.50
C PHE A 127 9.79 6.40 -0.82
N LEU A 128 10.79 6.67 -1.66
CA LEU A 128 11.09 8.01 -2.16
C LEU A 128 9.88 8.64 -2.84
N ARG A 129 9.21 7.91 -3.74
CA ARG A 129 8.00 8.39 -4.43
C ARG A 129 6.85 8.65 -3.45
N ALA A 130 6.62 7.73 -2.52
CA ALA A 130 5.56 7.83 -1.53
C ALA A 130 5.75 9.05 -0.61
N GLU A 131 6.96 9.24 -0.09
CA GLU A 131 7.29 10.38 0.78
C GLU A 131 7.25 11.70 0.04
N CYS A 132 7.76 11.77 -1.19
CA CYS A 132 7.65 12.99 -1.99
C CYS A 132 6.18 13.36 -2.25
N ALA A 133 5.32 12.37 -2.52
CA ALA A 133 3.88 12.61 -2.67
C ALA A 133 3.26 13.12 -1.36
N LEU A 134 3.60 12.53 -0.21
CA LEU A 134 3.08 12.97 1.09
C LEU A 134 3.58 14.38 1.46
N PHE A 135 4.86 14.66 1.23
CA PHE A 135 5.43 15.98 1.45
C PHE A 135 4.75 17.02 0.57
N ARG A 136 4.56 16.73 -0.73
CA ARG A 136 3.83 17.60 -1.67
C ARG A 136 2.43 17.91 -1.15
N TYR A 137 1.67 16.87 -0.79
CA TYR A 137 0.32 17.02 -0.28
C TYR A 137 0.28 17.90 0.96
N ARG A 138 1.20 17.70 1.92
CA ARG A 138 1.28 18.51 3.14
C ARG A 138 1.67 19.95 2.85
N PHE A 139 2.62 20.17 1.95
CA PHE A 139 3.09 21.50 1.59
C PHE A 139 1.97 22.30 0.91
N GLU A 140 1.29 21.73 -0.09
CA GLU A 140 0.17 22.36 -0.80
C GLU A 140 -1.03 22.69 0.10
N HIS A 141 -1.20 21.96 1.21
CA HIS A 141 -2.28 22.16 2.18
C HIS A 141 -1.87 22.94 3.43
N GLU A 142 -0.64 23.44 3.50
CA GLU A 142 -0.20 24.36 4.56
C GLU A 142 -0.58 25.80 4.23
N SER A 143 -0.72 26.65 5.25
CA SER A 143 -0.94 28.08 5.03
C SER A 143 0.28 28.74 4.39
N SER A 144 0.06 29.81 3.61
CA SER A 144 1.16 30.58 3.00
C SER A 144 2.18 31.06 4.02
N ASP A 145 1.72 31.46 5.21
CA ASP A 145 2.60 31.89 6.31
C ASP A 145 3.44 30.73 6.86
N GLY A 146 2.85 29.53 6.99
CA GLY A 146 3.56 28.33 7.44
C GLY A 146 4.56 27.81 6.41
N GLN A 147 4.26 27.95 5.11
CA GLN A 147 5.20 27.68 4.03
C GLN A 147 6.40 28.64 4.13
N LEU A 148 6.17 29.94 4.27
CA LEU A 148 7.23 30.94 4.40
C LEU A 148 8.11 30.69 5.64
N GLU A 149 7.51 30.45 6.81
CA GLU A 149 8.25 30.15 8.05
C GLU A 149 9.13 28.90 7.89
N PHE A 150 8.60 27.86 7.25
CA PHE A 150 9.36 26.63 6.99
C PHE A 150 10.60 26.91 6.12
N LEU A 151 10.43 27.73 5.08
CA LEU A 151 11.48 28.00 4.11
C LEU A 151 12.60 28.89 4.65
N GLU A 152 12.24 29.90 5.44
CA GLU A 152 13.21 30.73 6.14
C GLU A 152 14.11 29.87 7.04
N LYS A 153 13.53 28.89 7.73
CA LYS A 153 14.29 27.96 8.59
C LYS A 153 15.15 26.97 7.83
N GLN A 154 14.72 26.52 6.65
CA GLN A 154 15.52 25.58 5.84
C GLN A 154 16.76 26.23 5.20
N ASN A 155 16.93 27.56 5.34
CA ASN A 155 18.06 28.34 4.84
C ASN A 155 18.45 27.99 3.39
N LEU A 156 17.45 27.88 2.53
CA LEU A 156 17.66 27.43 1.15
C LEU A 156 18.33 28.51 0.27
N ASN A 157 18.95 29.56 0.81
CA ASN A 157 19.46 30.72 0.06
C ASN A 157 18.39 31.36 -0.85
N TRP A 158 17.14 31.43 -0.38
CA TRP A 158 16.04 31.99 -1.15
C TRP A 158 15.79 33.42 -0.71
N LYS A 159 16.12 34.36 -1.59
CA LYS A 159 15.90 35.78 -1.33
C LYS A 159 14.56 36.18 -1.94
N LYS A 160 13.63 36.62 -1.11
CA LYS A 160 12.38 37.23 -1.60
C LYS A 160 12.75 38.47 -2.42
N VAL A 161 12.22 38.55 -3.64
CA VAL A 161 12.44 39.70 -4.53
C VAL A 161 11.73 40.91 -3.93
N SER A 162 12.44 42.03 -3.82
CA SER A 162 11.88 43.27 -3.30
C SER A 162 10.83 43.86 -4.25
N ASP A 163 9.89 44.65 -3.73
CA ASP A 163 8.89 45.32 -4.57
C ASP A 163 9.52 46.32 -5.57
N ASP A 164 10.70 46.84 -5.25
CA ASP A 164 11.49 47.70 -6.15
C ASP A 164 12.08 46.90 -7.33
N ASP A 165 12.74 45.77 -7.04
CA ASP A 165 13.30 44.89 -8.08
C ASP A 165 12.20 44.30 -8.95
N LYS A 166 11.06 43.97 -8.35
CA LYS A 166 9.87 43.46 -9.02
C LYS A 166 9.28 44.47 -10.00
N ARG A 167 9.29 45.78 -9.65
CA ARG A 167 8.88 46.85 -10.56
C ARG A 167 9.81 46.96 -11.77
N VAL A 168 11.12 46.86 -11.57
CA VAL A 168 12.12 46.90 -12.65
C VAL A 168 12.00 45.69 -13.58
N LEU A 169 11.73 44.51 -13.03
CA LEU A 169 11.66 43.25 -13.76
C LEU A 169 10.27 42.95 -14.33
N ARG A 170 9.28 43.80 -14.08
CA ARG A 170 7.86 43.56 -14.35
C ARG A 170 7.56 43.06 -15.76
N GLU A 171 8.06 43.74 -16.78
CA GLU A 171 7.79 43.38 -18.18
C GLU A 171 8.36 42.00 -18.55
N ASN A 172 9.48 41.62 -17.95
CA ASN A 172 10.09 40.31 -18.17
C ASN A 172 9.39 39.20 -17.37
N LEU A 173 8.94 39.50 -16.15
CA LEU A 173 8.20 38.55 -15.31
C LEU A 173 6.80 38.25 -15.88
N LYS A 174 6.18 39.19 -16.60
CA LYS A 174 4.92 38.95 -17.32
C LYS A 174 5.01 37.86 -18.38
N ALA A 175 6.20 37.62 -18.93
CA ALA A 175 6.40 36.57 -19.94
C ALA A 175 6.38 35.15 -19.33
N CYS A 176 6.46 35.03 -18.01
CA CYS A 176 6.32 33.76 -17.32
C CYS A 176 4.84 33.34 -17.22
N PRO A 177 4.54 32.03 -17.24
CA PRO A 177 3.19 31.53 -16.99
C PRO A 177 2.79 31.79 -15.52
N LEU A 178 1.91 32.77 -15.29
CA LEU A 178 1.47 33.19 -13.95
C LEU A 178 -0.05 33.00 -13.79
N ASN A 179 -0.47 32.49 -12.63
CA ASN A 179 -1.89 32.42 -12.28
C ASN A 179 -2.44 33.76 -11.74
N LYS A 180 -1.55 34.66 -11.29
CA LYS A 180 -1.86 35.98 -10.73
C LYS A 180 -1.13 37.08 -11.51
N THR A 181 -1.54 38.32 -11.29
CA THR A 181 -0.75 39.46 -11.79
C THR A 181 0.62 39.47 -11.11
N VAL A 182 1.63 39.97 -11.83
CA VAL A 182 3.00 40.08 -11.30
C VAL A 182 2.99 40.75 -9.93
N ASP A 183 2.23 41.83 -9.72
CA ASP A 183 2.17 42.56 -8.45
C ASP A 183 1.64 41.75 -7.27
N ALA A 184 0.65 40.89 -7.50
CA ALA A 184 0.07 40.07 -6.44
C ALA A 184 0.89 38.81 -6.14
N GLU A 185 1.76 38.40 -7.07
CA GLU A 185 2.55 37.17 -6.94
C GLU A 185 3.87 37.41 -6.20
N THR A 186 4.27 36.52 -5.29
CA THR A 186 5.59 36.63 -4.64
C THR A 186 6.63 35.90 -5.48
N PHE A 187 7.78 36.54 -5.71
CA PHE A 187 8.90 35.93 -6.44
C PHE A 187 10.10 35.72 -5.51
N PHE A 188 10.82 34.63 -5.76
CA PHE A 188 12.08 34.30 -5.11
C PHE A 188 13.21 34.30 -6.12
N GLU A 189 14.34 34.88 -5.72
CA GLU A 189 15.59 34.86 -6.44
C GLU A 189 16.39 33.63 -6.00
N VAL A 190 16.73 32.75 -6.95
CA VAL A 190 17.47 31.50 -6.73
C VAL A 190 18.53 31.32 -7.81
N ASP A 191 19.64 30.65 -7.52
CA ASP A 191 20.60 30.26 -8.56
C ASP A 191 19.94 29.36 -9.62
N PHE A 192 20.11 29.70 -10.90
CA PHE A 192 19.40 29.00 -11.98
C PHE A 192 19.74 27.51 -12.07
N GLU A 193 20.94 27.11 -11.62
CA GLU A 193 21.41 25.72 -11.57
C GLU A 193 20.55 24.84 -10.65
N ARG A 194 19.88 25.43 -9.67
CA ARG A 194 18.99 24.71 -8.74
C ARG A 194 17.59 24.50 -9.28
N VAL A 195 17.21 25.25 -10.32
CA VAL A 195 15.86 25.23 -10.92
C VAL A 195 15.92 24.83 -12.40
N THR A 196 16.87 23.98 -12.78
CA THR A 196 17.10 23.57 -14.18
C THR A 196 15.86 22.98 -14.85
N GLY A 197 14.98 22.30 -14.09
CA GLY A 197 13.70 21.81 -14.59
C GLY A 197 12.75 22.94 -15.03
N LEU A 198 12.59 23.97 -14.20
CA LEU A 198 11.78 25.16 -14.52
C LEU A 198 12.39 25.96 -15.68
N VAL A 199 13.72 26.05 -15.72
CA VAL A 199 14.47 26.70 -16.80
C VAL A 199 14.27 25.97 -18.13
N GLY A 200 14.42 24.64 -18.14
CA GLY A 200 14.24 23.82 -19.34
C GLY A 200 12.82 23.91 -19.90
N ARG A 201 11.81 24.03 -19.03
CA ARG A 201 10.40 24.26 -19.41
C ARG A 201 10.07 25.72 -19.74
N ARG A 202 11.03 26.65 -19.63
CA ARG A 202 10.86 28.10 -19.81
C ARG A 202 9.74 28.69 -18.93
N GLN A 203 9.61 28.18 -17.71
CA GLN A 203 8.58 28.61 -16.75
C GLN A 203 9.06 29.75 -15.83
N VAL A 204 10.35 30.07 -15.84
CA VAL A 204 10.97 31.09 -14.99
C VAL A 204 11.82 32.06 -15.80
N TYR A 205 11.90 33.30 -15.32
CA TYR A 205 12.77 34.32 -15.90
C TYR A 205 14.18 34.21 -15.32
N ILE A 206 15.21 34.42 -16.15
CA ILE A 206 16.62 34.32 -15.73
C ILE A 206 17.35 35.61 -16.08
N ARG A 207 18.14 36.13 -15.13
CA ARG A 207 19.02 37.28 -15.33
C ARG A 207 20.27 37.13 -14.48
N GLY A 208 21.45 37.24 -15.11
CA GLY A 208 22.73 37.27 -14.39
C GLY A 208 23.02 36.01 -13.55
N GLY A 209 22.64 34.82 -14.03
CA GLY A 209 22.81 33.56 -13.29
C GLY A 209 21.74 33.31 -12.20
N LYS A 210 20.77 34.22 -12.05
CA LYS A 210 19.67 34.07 -11.10
C LYS A 210 18.36 33.83 -11.83
N ALA A 211 17.55 32.92 -11.30
CA ALA A 211 16.20 32.62 -11.74
C ALA A 211 15.18 33.22 -10.77
N PHE A 212 14.09 33.75 -11.32
CA PHE A 212 13.00 34.38 -10.60
C PHE A 212 11.78 33.45 -10.61
N VAL A 213 11.55 32.79 -9.48
CA VAL A 213 10.57 31.72 -9.33
C VAL A 213 9.33 32.25 -8.61
N PRO A 214 8.12 32.12 -9.18
CA PRO A 214 6.90 32.51 -8.49
C PRO A 214 6.57 31.54 -7.34
N LEU A 215 5.84 32.02 -6.33
CA LEU A 215 5.46 31.23 -5.14
C LEU A 215 4.74 29.91 -5.53
N GLN A 216 3.95 29.90 -6.60
CA GLN A 216 3.25 28.70 -7.07
C GLN A 216 4.20 27.55 -7.48
N GLU A 217 5.39 27.86 -8.01
CA GLU A 217 6.38 26.86 -8.46
C GLU A 217 7.35 26.47 -7.35
N GLN A 218 7.21 27.09 -6.17
CA GLN A 218 8.07 26.81 -5.02
C GLN A 218 7.95 25.37 -4.55
N VAL A 219 6.75 24.80 -4.63
CA VAL A 219 6.46 23.42 -4.23
C VAL A 219 7.41 22.45 -4.93
N ASP A 220 7.57 22.59 -6.25
CA ASP A 220 8.43 21.73 -7.06
C ASP A 220 9.91 21.86 -6.64
N LEU A 221 10.36 23.07 -6.34
CA LEU A 221 11.74 23.31 -5.90
C LEU A 221 12.04 22.72 -4.51
N VAL A 222 11.14 22.90 -3.54
CA VAL A 222 11.26 22.29 -2.20
C VAL A 222 11.25 20.77 -2.32
N LEU A 223 10.40 20.23 -3.20
CA LEU A 223 10.29 18.80 -3.44
C LEU A 223 11.56 18.21 -4.04
N ASP A 224 12.19 18.89 -4.99
CA ASP A 224 13.43 18.42 -5.60
C ASP A 224 14.57 18.34 -4.57
N GLU A 225 14.72 19.37 -3.72
CA GLU A 225 15.69 19.35 -2.61
C GLU A 225 15.38 18.22 -1.61
N PHE A 226 14.11 18.06 -1.22
CA PHE A 226 13.67 16.99 -0.32
C PHE A 226 13.96 15.60 -0.91
N LYS A 227 13.67 15.42 -2.20
CA LYS A 227 13.88 14.17 -2.93
C LYS A 227 15.35 13.82 -3.04
N GLU A 228 16.21 14.78 -3.38
CA GLU A 228 17.66 14.58 -3.45
C GLU A 228 18.21 14.18 -2.07
N HIS A 229 17.86 14.93 -1.03
CA HIS A 229 18.28 14.65 0.33
C HIS A 229 17.81 13.25 0.80
N LEU A 230 16.55 12.91 0.59
CA LEU A 230 15.99 11.61 0.98
C LEU A 230 16.62 10.46 0.19
N SER A 231 16.86 10.64 -1.11
CA SER A 231 17.54 9.63 -1.94
C SER A 231 18.93 9.32 -1.42
N ASN A 232 19.73 10.36 -1.14
CA ASN A 232 21.07 10.22 -0.57
C ASN A 232 21.04 9.56 0.81
N ALA A 233 20.11 9.98 1.68
CA ALA A 233 19.93 9.38 3.00
C ALA A 233 19.60 7.89 2.92
N LEU A 234 18.68 7.48 2.05
CA LEU A 234 18.31 6.07 1.86
C LEU A 234 19.47 5.22 1.37
N GLU A 235 20.32 5.75 0.50
CA GLU A 235 21.52 5.04 0.05
C GLU A 235 22.54 4.85 1.16
N ILE A 236 22.79 5.88 1.97
CA ILE A 236 23.68 5.79 3.13
C ILE A 236 23.13 4.77 4.14
N THR A 237 21.83 4.84 4.46
CA THR A 237 21.18 3.89 5.36
C THR A 237 21.29 2.46 4.84
N GLY A 238 21.04 2.23 3.54
CA GLY A 238 21.13 0.90 2.94
C GLY A 238 22.54 0.31 3.01
N ARG A 239 23.58 1.13 2.86
CA ARG A 239 24.99 0.71 3.00
C ARG A 239 25.37 0.39 4.45
N ALA A 240 24.78 1.09 5.42
CA ALA A 240 25.04 0.89 6.84
C ALA A 240 24.26 -0.29 7.44
N LEU A 241 23.13 -0.66 6.82
CA LEU A 241 22.17 -1.63 7.34
C LEU A 241 22.76 -3.02 7.67
N PRO A 242 23.66 -3.62 6.85
CA PRO A 242 24.25 -4.92 7.16
C PRO A 242 25.01 -4.98 8.49
N ARG A 243 25.55 -3.84 8.97
CA ARG A 243 26.23 -3.76 10.27
C ARG A 243 25.24 -3.75 11.45
N MET A 244 23.98 -3.43 11.19
CA MET A 244 22.88 -3.44 12.16
C MET A 244 22.10 -4.77 12.14
N GLU A 245 22.30 -5.60 11.11
CA GLU A 245 21.64 -6.92 11.00
C GLU A 245 22.09 -7.91 12.09
N GLU A 246 23.10 -7.56 12.91
CA GLU A 246 23.52 -8.30 14.10
C GLU A 246 22.54 -8.16 15.30
N ASP A 247 21.60 -7.20 15.27
CA ASP A 247 20.57 -7.07 16.30
C ASP A 247 19.33 -7.90 15.96
N ASP A 248 19.22 -9.07 16.60
CA ASP A 248 18.11 -10.03 16.45
C ASP A 248 16.71 -9.43 16.71
N ARG A 249 16.61 -8.27 17.36
CA ARG A 249 15.31 -7.65 17.71
C ARG A 249 14.73 -6.84 16.56
N LEU A 250 15.57 -6.21 15.73
CA LEU A 250 15.11 -5.29 14.67
C LEU A 250 14.74 -6.03 13.39
N MET A 251 15.46 -7.10 13.06
CA MET A 251 15.27 -7.82 11.80
C MET A 251 13.88 -8.45 11.63
N PRO A 252 13.28 -9.09 12.65
CA PRO A 252 11.90 -9.59 12.55
C PRO A 252 10.90 -8.48 12.26
N VAL A 253 11.05 -7.32 12.91
CA VAL A 253 10.14 -6.18 12.74
C VAL A 253 10.28 -5.54 11.36
N LEU A 254 11.51 -5.31 10.89
CA LEU A 254 11.76 -4.76 9.55
C LEU A 254 11.31 -5.72 8.45
N ASN A 255 11.46 -7.02 8.66
CA ASN A 255 10.94 -8.04 7.75
C ASN A 255 9.40 -8.06 7.80
N ASN A 256 8.77 -7.88 8.97
CA ASN A 256 7.32 -7.81 9.10
C ASN A 256 6.75 -6.58 8.38
N ILE A 257 7.35 -5.39 8.57
CA ILE A 257 6.95 -4.16 7.87
C ILE A 257 7.04 -4.33 6.36
N ASN A 258 8.12 -4.96 5.87
CA ASN A 258 8.26 -5.29 4.45
C ASN A 258 7.21 -6.31 3.99
N LYS A 259 6.95 -7.36 4.76
CA LYS A 259 5.91 -8.36 4.46
C LYS A 259 4.51 -7.76 4.42
N GLN A 260 4.17 -6.87 5.34
CA GLN A 260 2.88 -6.18 5.33
C GLN A 260 2.71 -5.30 4.09
N TYR A 261 3.81 -4.76 3.53
CA TYR A 261 3.81 -4.12 2.21
C TYR A 261 3.72 -5.12 1.03
N LEU A 262 4.06 -6.40 1.22
CA LEU A 262 3.81 -7.44 0.22
C LEU A 262 2.33 -7.89 0.18
N GLY A 263 1.47 -7.26 0.99
CA GLY A 263 0.05 -7.51 1.16
C GLY A 263 -0.26 -8.13 2.52
N ARG A 264 -1.49 -7.94 3.01
CA ARG A 264 -2.00 -8.69 4.18
C ARG A 264 -1.80 -10.19 3.93
N GLU A 265 -1.04 -10.89 4.79
CA GLU A 265 -1.00 -12.35 4.77
C GLU A 265 -2.44 -12.85 5.00
N PHE A 266 -3.03 -13.49 4.00
CA PHE A 266 -4.37 -14.02 4.10
C PHE A 266 -4.34 -15.25 5.00
N THR A 267 -4.67 -15.06 6.29
CA THR A 267 -4.95 -16.17 7.19
C THR A 267 -6.26 -16.81 6.76
N THR A 268 -6.26 -18.12 6.53
CA THR A 268 -7.44 -18.91 6.16
C THR A 268 -8.61 -18.62 7.12
N SER A 269 -9.54 -17.76 6.70
CA SER A 269 -10.86 -17.65 7.31
C SER A 269 -11.81 -18.32 6.34
N ALA A 270 -12.40 -19.46 6.74
CA ALA A 270 -13.36 -20.19 5.91
C ALA A 270 -14.68 -19.41 5.82
N ILE A 271 -14.72 -18.34 5.02
CA ILE A 271 -15.87 -17.43 4.91
C ILE A 271 -17.06 -18.09 4.21
N ALA A 272 -16.79 -19.05 3.32
CA ALA A 272 -17.81 -19.80 2.60
C ALA A 272 -18.33 -21.05 3.35
N GLY A 273 -17.89 -21.28 4.60
CA GLY A 273 -18.20 -22.52 5.33
C GLY A 273 -17.37 -23.71 4.81
N GLU A 274 -17.84 -24.94 5.08
CA GLU A 274 -17.21 -26.17 4.56
C GLU A 274 -17.47 -26.33 3.06
N ILE A 275 -16.56 -25.82 2.23
CA ILE A 275 -16.61 -25.99 0.78
C ILE A 275 -16.34 -27.46 0.43
N GLN A 276 -17.24 -28.09 -0.33
CA GLN A 276 -17.05 -29.43 -0.88
C GLN A 276 -16.41 -29.37 -2.28
N ALA A 277 -15.81 -30.48 -2.72
CA ALA A 277 -15.17 -30.57 -4.03
C ALA A 277 -16.10 -30.22 -5.21
N GLN A 278 -17.38 -30.56 -5.09
CA GLN A 278 -18.41 -30.32 -6.11
C GLN A 278 -18.83 -28.84 -6.20
N ASP A 279 -18.66 -28.06 -5.13
CA ASP A 279 -19.11 -26.67 -5.08
C ASP A 279 -18.16 -25.73 -5.85
N VAL A 280 -16.89 -26.16 -6.05
CA VAL A 280 -15.81 -25.34 -6.62
C VAL A 280 -16.16 -24.78 -7.99
N ASP A 281 -16.88 -25.54 -8.83
CA ASP A 281 -17.31 -25.08 -10.15
C ASP A 281 -18.30 -23.91 -10.07
N GLY A 282 -19.23 -23.95 -9.11
CA GLY A 282 -20.18 -22.86 -8.86
C GLY A 282 -19.49 -21.62 -8.29
N LEU A 283 -18.43 -21.80 -7.51
CA LEU A 283 -17.65 -20.71 -6.92
C LEU A 283 -16.79 -19.95 -7.94
N LYS A 284 -16.59 -20.48 -9.15
CA LYS A 284 -15.84 -19.84 -10.24
C LYS A 284 -16.29 -18.40 -10.50
N ALA A 285 -17.59 -18.11 -10.43
CA ALA A 285 -18.14 -16.79 -10.71
C ALA A 285 -17.60 -15.68 -9.78
N HIS A 286 -17.09 -16.05 -8.60
CA HIS A 286 -16.53 -15.13 -7.61
C HIS A 286 -15.00 -15.03 -7.66
N MET A 287 -14.34 -15.84 -8.50
CA MET A 287 -12.90 -15.86 -8.59
C MET A 287 -12.36 -14.64 -9.36
N PRO A 288 -11.17 -14.12 -8.99
CA PRO A 288 -10.46 -13.18 -9.85
C PRO A 288 -9.98 -13.87 -11.14
N LEU A 289 -9.72 -13.10 -12.20
CA LEU A 289 -9.30 -13.63 -13.51
C LEU A 289 -8.12 -14.61 -13.43
N CYS A 290 -7.15 -14.38 -12.52
CA CYS A 290 -6.01 -15.28 -12.37
C CYS A 290 -6.41 -16.70 -11.92
N MET A 291 -7.41 -16.82 -11.05
CA MET A 291 -7.87 -18.13 -10.56
C MET A 291 -8.95 -18.72 -11.45
N GLU A 292 -9.78 -17.87 -12.05
CA GLU A 292 -10.76 -18.30 -13.04
C GLU A 292 -10.09 -18.88 -14.30
N HIS A 293 -9.04 -18.23 -14.80
CA HIS A 293 -8.25 -18.76 -15.91
C HIS A 293 -7.69 -20.14 -15.56
N LEU A 294 -7.04 -20.28 -14.40
CA LEU A 294 -6.51 -21.56 -13.93
C LEU A 294 -7.59 -22.65 -13.81
N HIS A 295 -8.78 -22.29 -13.33
CA HIS A 295 -9.91 -23.21 -13.26
C HIS A 295 -10.36 -23.66 -14.67
N ASN A 296 -10.52 -22.73 -15.61
CA ASN A 296 -10.92 -23.04 -16.99
C ASN A 296 -9.90 -23.95 -17.68
N GLU A 297 -8.61 -23.66 -17.51
CA GLU A 297 -7.51 -24.43 -18.07
C GLU A 297 -7.46 -25.84 -17.48
N LEU A 298 -7.61 -25.97 -16.16
CA LEU A 298 -7.69 -27.26 -15.49
C LEU A 298 -8.85 -28.11 -16.02
N ARG A 299 -10.03 -27.51 -16.17
CA ARG A 299 -11.22 -28.21 -16.69
C ARG A 299 -11.07 -28.59 -18.17
N ARG A 300 -10.38 -27.78 -18.97
CA ARG A 300 -10.15 -28.06 -20.41
C ARG A 300 -9.09 -29.13 -20.62
N GLU A 301 -7.93 -29.01 -19.99
CA GLU A 301 -6.80 -29.90 -20.21
C GLU A 301 -6.92 -31.22 -19.44
N LYS A 302 -7.75 -31.23 -18.37
CA LYS A 302 -7.86 -32.33 -17.40
C LYS A 302 -6.53 -32.67 -16.73
N HIS A 303 -5.66 -31.66 -16.66
CA HIS A 303 -4.34 -31.70 -16.06
C HIS A 303 -3.88 -30.26 -15.82
N THR A 304 -2.89 -30.05 -14.95
CA THR A 304 -2.22 -28.76 -14.87
C THR A 304 -0.80 -28.90 -14.34
N ARG A 305 0.10 -27.98 -14.71
CA ARG A 305 1.53 -27.99 -14.36
C ARG A 305 1.78 -27.50 -12.93
N HIS A 306 3.02 -27.63 -12.45
CA HIS A 306 3.37 -27.39 -11.05
C HIS A 306 3.02 -25.96 -10.58
N GLY A 307 3.37 -24.92 -11.33
CA GLY A 307 3.08 -23.53 -10.95
C GLY A 307 1.57 -23.28 -10.77
N SER A 308 0.76 -23.79 -11.71
CA SER A 308 -0.70 -23.73 -11.65
C SER A 308 -1.27 -24.51 -10.47
N ARG A 309 -0.75 -25.72 -10.17
CA ARG A 309 -1.16 -26.50 -8.98
C ARG A 309 -0.87 -25.76 -7.69
N MET A 310 0.30 -25.11 -7.57
CA MET A 310 0.66 -24.33 -6.39
C MET A 310 -0.26 -23.12 -6.24
N GLN A 311 -0.36 -22.28 -7.27
CA GLN A 311 -1.16 -21.05 -7.23
C GLN A 311 -2.64 -21.32 -6.98
N TYR A 312 -3.23 -22.26 -7.73
CA TYR A 312 -4.65 -22.57 -7.60
C TYR A 312 -4.96 -23.40 -6.35
N GLY A 313 -4.13 -24.40 -6.03
CA GLY A 313 -4.32 -25.25 -4.85
C GLY A 313 -4.24 -24.45 -3.54
N LEU A 314 -3.30 -23.51 -3.43
CA LEU A 314 -3.20 -22.63 -2.27
C LEU A 314 -4.36 -21.63 -2.20
N PHE A 315 -4.85 -21.14 -3.35
CA PHE A 315 -6.06 -20.34 -3.39
C PHE A 315 -7.29 -21.12 -2.89
N LEU A 316 -7.47 -22.37 -3.33
CA LEU A 316 -8.56 -23.25 -2.91
C LEU A 316 -8.50 -23.55 -1.40
N LYS A 317 -7.30 -23.84 -0.87
CA LYS A 317 -7.07 -23.92 0.58
C LYS A 317 -7.48 -22.63 1.27
N GLY A 318 -7.09 -21.48 0.71
CA GLY A 318 -7.40 -20.15 1.23
C GLY A 318 -8.90 -19.85 1.33
N ILE A 319 -9.71 -20.28 0.37
CA ILE A 319 -11.17 -20.07 0.41
C ILE A 319 -11.89 -21.04 1.37
N GLY A 320 -11.21 -22.09 1.85
CA GLY A 320 -11.73 -23.03 2.84
C GLY A 320 -11.91 -24.47 2.38
N LEU A 321 -11.39 -24.86 1.20
CA LEU A 321 -11.45 -26.25 0.75
C LEU A 321 -10.57 -27.11 1.66
N SER A 322 -11.14 -28.09 2.36
CA SER A 322 -10.40 -28.98 3.25
C SER A 322 -9.43 -29.89 2.48
N LEU A 323 -8.44 -30.47 3.16
CA LEU A 323 -7.50 -31.40 2.50
C LEU A 323 -8.22 -32.60 1.87
N GLU A 324 -9.20 -33.16 2.57
CA GLU A 324 -9.99 -34.31 2.09
C GLU A 324 -10.74 -33.94 0.81
N GLN A 325 -11.42 -32.79 0.81
CA GLN A 325 -12.14 -32.29 -0.35
C GLN A 325 -11.21 -31.86 -1.48
N ALA A 326 -10.01 -31.35 -1.18
CA ALA A 326 -9.00 -31.03 -2.18
C ALA A 326 -8.51 -32.28 -2.90
N LEU A 327 -8.27 -33.39 -2.19
CA LEU A 327 -7.88 -34.65 -2.82
C LEU A 327 -8.96 -35.16 -3.78
N ILE A 328 -10.24 -35.11 -3.36
CA ILE A 328 -11.39 -35.46 -4.20
C ILE A 328 -11.46 -34.55 -5.43
N PHE A 329 -11.36 -33.23 -5.23
CA PHE A 329 -11.40 -32.23 -6.29
C PHE A 329 -10.32 -32.47 -7.34
N TRP A 330 -9.07 -32.61 -6.92
CA TRP A 330 -7.94 -32.81 -7.84
C TRP A 330 -8.01 -34.14 -8.57
N GLN A 331 -8.47 -35.19 -7.89
CA GLN A 331 -8.68 -36.50 -8.51
C GLN A 331 -9.78 -36.46 -9.58
N MET A 332 -10.91 -35.79 -9.29
CA MET A 332 -11.98 -35.57 -10.27
C MET A 332 -11.53 -34.68 -11.44
N ALA A 333 -10.72 -33.66 -11.17
CA ALA A 333 -10.23 -32.75 -12.19
C ALA A 333 -9.20 -33.41 -13.12
N PHE A 334 -8.37 -34.31 -12.60
CA PHE A 334 -7.39 -35.09 -13.37
C PHE A 334 -8.01 -36.38 -13.93
N GLU A 335 -9.16 -36.23 -14.58
CA GLU A 335 -10.01 -37.31 -15.11
C GLU A 335 -9.27 -38.33 -16.00
N LYS A 336 -8.18 -37.90 -16.64
CA LYS A 336 -7.34 -38.76 -17.51
C LYS A 336 -6.45 -39.73 -16.72
N LEU A 337 -6.31 -39.57 -15.41
CA LEU A 337 -5.50 -40.42 -14.55
C LEU A 337 -6.37 -41.37 -13.75
N THR A 338 -5.90 -42.61 -13.56
CA THR A 338 -6.57 -43.51 -12.62
C THR A 338 -6.34 -43.03 -11.17
N PRO A 339 -7.23 -43.39 -10.22
CA PRO A 339 -7.05 -43.11 -8.80
C PRO A 339 -5.64 -43.45 -8.27
N ASP A 340 -5.10 -44.60 -8.68
CA ASP A 340 -3.78 -45.06 -8.27
C ASP A 340 -2.64 -44.22 -8.85
N GLN A 341 -2.76 -43.80 -10.12
CA GLN A 341 -1.79 -42.91 -10.76
C GLN A 341 -1.79 -41.54 -10.08
N PHE A 342 -2.98 -41.00 -9.79
CA PHE A 342 -3.13 -39.75 -9.07
C PHE A 342 -2.49 -39.82 -7.68
N ASN A 343 -2.80 -40.87 -6.91
CA ASN A 343 -2.27 -41.06 -5.56
C ASN A 343 -0.74 -41.15 -5.54
N LYS A 344 -0.13 -41.83 -6.52
CA LYS A 344 1.33 -41.97 -6.62
C LYS A 344 2.02 -40.68 -7.03
N GLN A 345 1.42 -39.88 -7.91
CA GLN A 345 2.10 -38.74 -8.54
C GLN A 345 1.75 -37.37 -7.92
N TYR A 346 0.54 -37.20 -7.40
CA TYR A 346 0.00 -35.87 -7.05
C TYR A 346 -0.53 -35.75 -5.62
N ALA A 347 -1.04 -36.83 -5.01
CA ALA A 347 -1.60 -36.73 -3.65
C ALA A 347 -0.59 -36.21 -2.62
N TYR A 348 0.69 -36.59 -2.74
CA TYR A 348 1.78 -36.04 -1.93
C TYR A 348 1.88 -34.51 -2.07
N ASN A 349 1.86 -33.99 -3.30
CA ASN A 349 1.92 -32.54 -3.54
C ASN A 349 0.71 -31.82 -2.91
N VAL A 350 -0.48 -32.40 -3.00
CA VAL A 350 -1.69 -31.83 -2.35
C VAL A 350 -1.54 -31.83 -0.83
N ARG A 351 -1.13 -32.94 -0.20
CA ARG A 351 -0.92 -33.00 1.27
C ARG A 351 0.14 -32.02 1.75
N HIS A 352 1.21 -31.85 0.97
CA HIS A 352 2.26 -30.90 1.26
C HIS A 352 1.77 -29.44 1.25
N LEU A 353 0.86 -29.05 0.33
CA LEU A 353 0.24 -27.71 0.34
C LEU A 353 -0.54 -27.42 1.63
N TYR A 354 -1.08 -28.45 2.27
CA TYR A 354 -1.83 -28.37 3.52
C TYR A 354 -0.96 -28.60 4.77
N GLY A 355 0.37 -28.70 4.62
CA GLY A 355 1.30 -28.81 5.76
C GLY A 355 1.32 -30.17 6.45
N MET A 356 0.72 -31.20 5.86
CA MET A 356 0.62 -32.55 6.45
C MET A 356 1.85 -33.43 6.16
N GLU A 357 2.81 -32.97 5.34
CA GLU A 357 4.02 -33.71 4.97
C GLU A 357 5.26 -32.76 4.90
N GLY A 358 6.46 -33.24 5.22
CA GLY A 358 7.73 -32.48 5.17
C GLY A 358 8.07 -31.68 6.44
N LYS A 359 8.80 -30.55 6.33
CA LYS A 359 9.21 -29.65 7.44
C LYS A 359 8.04 -28.97 8.19
N ARG A 360 6.78 -29.36 7.94
CA ARG A 360 5.55 -28.69 8.43
C ARG A 360 5.50 -27.19 8.07
N THR A 361 6.00 -26.83 6.89
CA THR A 361 5.87 -25.46 6.39
C THR A 361 4.44 -25.27 5.90
N ASP A 362 3.63 -24.53 6.65
CA ASP A 362 2.27 -24.16 6.28
C ASP A 362 2.32 -23.15 5.13
N TYR A 363 2.20 -23.63 3.88
CA TYR A 363 2.21 -22.77 2.71
C TYR A 363 0.98 -21.86 2.73
N THR A 364 1.23 -20.56 2.76
CA THR A 364 0.19 -19.54 2.71
C THR A 364 -0.30 -19.33 1.28
N PRO A 365 -1.58 -19.00 1.08
CA PRO A 365 -2.09 -18.51 -0.20
C PRO A 365 -1.21 -17.41 -0.80
N TYR A 366 -0.97 -17.48 -2.11
CA TYR A 366 -0.12 -16.51 -2.79
C TYR A 366 -0.78 -15.14 -2.90
N SER A 367 -0.09 -14.10 -2.43
CA SER A 367 -0.51 -12.71 -2.65
C SER A 367 -0.44 -12.32 -4.13
N CYS A 368 -1.20 -11.29 -4.53
CA CYS A 368 -1.14 -10.77 -5.90
C CYS A 368 0.31 -10.41 -6.28
N ARG A 369 1.05 -9.81 -5.35
CA ARG A 369 2.45 -9.45 -5.57
C ARG A 369 3.34 -10.67 -5.83
N HIS A 370 3.18 -11.75 -5.06
CA HIS A 370 3.90 -13.00 -5.32
C HIS A 370 3.58 -13.52 -6.73
N ILE A 371 2.31 -13.57 -7.11
CA ILE A 371 1.88 -14.04 -8.44
C ILE A 371 2.43 -13.14 -9.58
N ILE A 372 2.58 -11.84 -9.34
CA ILE A 372 3.08 -10.86 -10.32
C ILE A 372 4.62 -10.90 -10.45
N GLN A 373 5.35 -11.10 -9.33
CA GLN A 373 6.80 -10.94 -9.27
C GLN A 373 7.59 -12.25 -9.33
N SER A 374 6.96 -13.38 -9.02
CA SER A 374 7.57 -14.71 -9.14
C SER A 374 7.78 -15.12 -10.59
N ASN A 375 8.20 -16.38 -10.82
CA ASN A 375 8.49 -16.91 -12.15
C ASN A 375 7.33 -16.72 -13.13
N ALA A 376 7.58 -15.96 -14.18
CA ALA A 376 6.64 -15.75 -15.27
C ALA A 376 6.26 -17.10 -15.93
N PRO A 377 5.01 -17.27 -16.39
CA PRO A 377 4.59 -18.49 -17.07
C PRO A 377 5.34 -18.68 -18.40
N GLY A 378 5.84 -19.90 -18.63
CA GLY A 378 6.43 -20.31 -19.89
C GLY A 378 5.39 -20.92 -20.85
N PRO A 379 5.82 -21.39 -22.05
CA PRO A 379 4.93 -22.06 -22.98
C PRO A 379 4.22 -23.27 -22.37
N GLY A 380 2.88 -23.23 -22.36
CA GLY A 380 2.02 -24.26 -21.76
C GLY A 380 1.87 -24.17 -20.24
N ASP A 381 2.39 -23.12 -19.60
CA ASP A 381 2.05 -22.78 -18.21
C ASP A 381 0.89 -21.79 -18.20
N HIS A 382 -0.03 -21.97 -17.25
CA HIS A 382 -1.24 -21.13 -17.13
C HIS A 382 -1.27 -20.30 -15.84
N HIS A 383 -0.22 -20.37 -15.01
CA HIS A 383 -0.13 -19.61 -13.76
C HIS A 383 0.25 -18.15 -14.00
N GLY A 384 0.20 -17.34 -12.94
CA GLY A 384 0.52 -15.93 -12.97
C GLY A 384 -0.72 -15.03 -12.96
N CYS A 385 -0.48 -13.73 -13.14
CA CYS A 385 -1.51 -12.69 -13.19
C CYS A 385 -1.85 -12.33 -14.64
N PRO A 386 -3.10 -12.48 -15.11
CA PRO A 386 -3.51 -12.10 -16.45
C PRO A 386 -3.18 -10.65 -16.79
N PHE A 387 -3.43 -9.71 -15.87
CA PHE A 387 -3.11 -8.28 -16.06
C PHE A 387 -1.62 -8.02 -16.30
N ARG A 388 -0.72 -8.92 -15.87
CA ARG A 388 0.73 -8.82 -16.10
C ARG A 388 1.20 -9.63 -17.31
N HIS A 389 0.69 -10.85 -17.46
CA HIS A 389 1.29 -11.85 -18.35
C HIS A 389 0.51 -12.08 -19.64
N PHE A 390 -0.77 -11.69 -19.74
CA PHE A 390 -1.49 -11.79 -21.00
C PHE A 390 -1.00 -10.72 -21.98
N SER A 391 -1.05 -11.07 -23.27
CA SER A 391 -0.88 -10.09 -24.33
C SER A 391 -2.06 -9.11 -24.33
N ALA A 392 -1.84 -7.88 -24.81
CA ALA A 392 -2.92 -6.88 -24.88
C ALA A 392 -4.16 -7.36 -25.67
N PRO A 393 -4.04 -8.08 -26.80
CA PRO A 393 -5.20 -8.66 -27.50
C PRO A 393 -5.94 -9.69 -26.65
N ASN A 394 -5.22 -10.61 -25.98
CA ASN A 394 -5.84 -11.64 -25.15
C ASN A 394 -6.53 -11.03 -23.93
N MET A 395 -5.95 -9.99 -23.33
CA MET A 395 -6.56 -9.26 -22.23
C MET A 395 -7.87 -8.58 -22.67
N ARG A 396 -7.88 -7.87 -23.80
CA ARG A 396 -9.11 -7.26 -24.34
C ARG A 396 -10.19 -8.29 -24.66
N ALA A 397 -9.82 -9.40 -25.31
CA ALA A 397 -10.77 -10.48 -25.59
C ALA A 397 -11.35 -11.09 -24.30
N THR A 398 -10.52 -11.25 -23.26
CA THR A 398 -10.98 -11.72 -21.95
C THR A 398 -11.94 -10.72 -21.31
N LEU A 399 -11.62 -9.43 -21.31
CA LEU A 399 -12.50 -8.38 -20.75
C LEU A 399 -13.84 -8.31 -21.50
N ALA A 400 -13.82 -8.40 -22.83
CA ALA A 400 -15.03 -8.44 -23.66
C ALA A 400 -15.90 -9.68 -23.33
N GLY A 401 -15.28 -10.86 -23.15
CA GLY A 401 -15.98 -12.07 -22.72
C GLY A 401 -16.65 -11.96 -21.34
N HIS A 402 -16.18 -11.02 -20.52
CA HIS A 402 -16.75 -10.68 -19.21
C HIS A 402 -17.72 -9.50 -19.28
N ASN A 403 -18.14 -9.12 -20.49
CA ASN A 403 -19.03 -8.01 -20.77
C ASN A 403 -18.53 -6.68 -20.20
N VAL A 404 -17.22 -6.47 -20.09
CA VAL A 404 -16.63 -5.15 -19.78
C VAL A 404 -16.79 -4.26 -21.02
N ASP A 405 -17.25 -3.03 -20.85
CA ASP A 405 -17.47 -2.13 -21.99
C ASP A 405 -16.13 -1.56 -22.51
N ASP A 406 -16.15 -0.93 -23.69
CA ASP A 406 -14.93 -0.42 -24.32
C ASP A 406 -14.24 0.68 -23.49
N PHE A 407 -15.02 1.51 -22.79
CA PHE A 407 -14.48 2.57 -21.95
C PHE A 407 -13.72 2.01 -20.76
N ASP A 408 -14.35 1.09 -20.01
CA ASP A 408 -13.75 0.41 -18.87
C ASP A 408 -12.57 -0.47 -19.30
N THR A 409 -12.65 -1.06 -20.50
CA THR A 409 -11.56 -1.83 -21.09
C THR A 409 -10.33 -0.96 -21.30
N GLU A 410 -10.47 0.22 -21.91
CA GLU A 410 -9.33 1.12 -22.11
C GLU A 410 -8.78 1.67 -20.79
N ASP A 411 -9.63 1.96 -19.81
CA ASP A 411 -9.19 2.36 -18.46
C ASP A 411 -8.34 1.26 -17.78
N ILE A 412 -8.81 0.01 -17.81
CA ILE A 412 -8.06 -1.15 -17.30
C ILE A 412 -6.74 -1.33 -18.08
N MET A 413 -6.76 -1.20 -19.40
CA MET A 413 -5.57 -1.35 -20.24
C MET A 413 -4.53 -0.25 -20.00
N ASN A 414 -4.96 0.98 -19.70
CA ASN A 414 -4.06 2.07 -19.31
C ASN A 414 -3.37 1.78 -17.97
N LEU A 415 -4.10 1.25 -16.99
CA LEU A 415 -3.53 0.79 -15.72
C LEU A 415 -2.51 -0.35 -15.94
N VAL A 416 -2.81 -1.30 -16.82
CA VAL A 416 -1.89 -2.39 -17.21
C VAL A 416 -0.63 -1.83 -17.88
N ALA A 417 -0.76 -0.86 -18.78
CA ALA A 417 0.38 -0.21 -19.45
C ALA A 417 1.28 0.54 -18.46
N GLY A 418 0.69 1.18 -17.46
CA GLY A 418 1.39 1.79 -16.33
C GLY A 418 2.00 0.79 -15.33
N LYS A 419 1.81 -0.52 -15.53
CA LYS A 419 2.24 -1.61 -14.64
C LYS A 419 1.52 -1.62 -13.28
N HIS A 420 0.31 -1.06 -13.22
CA HIS A 420 -0.55 -1.01 -12.03
C HIS A 420 -1.54 -2.18 -11.98
N TYR A 421 -1.01 -3.41 -12.00
CA TYR A 421 -1.78 -4.63 -12.21
C TYR A 421 -2.85 -4.92 -11.14
N GLN A 422 -2.54 -4.63 -9.87
CA GLN A 422 -3.50 -4.81 -8.77
C GLN A 422 -4.66 -3.82 -8.88
N ILE A 423 -4.38 -2.59 -9.29
CA ILE A 423 -5.38 -1.55 -9.50
C ILE A 423 -6.26 -1.90 -10.71
N ALA A 424 -5.67 -2.43 -11.78
CA ALA A 424 -6.41 -2.97 -12.92
C ALA A 424 -7.35 -4.12 -12.50
N CYS A 425 -6.88 -5.04 -11.65
CA CYS A 425 -7.70 -6.11 -11.08
C CYS A 425 -8.84 -5.56 -10.20
N THR A 426 -8.57 -4.52 -9.41
CA THR A 426 -9.58 -3.84 -8.62
C THR A 426 -10.63 -3.15 -9.49
N ARG A 427 -10.22 -2.45 -10.57
CA ARG A 427 -11.16 -1.84 -11.52
C ARG A 427 -12.04 -2.90 -12.17
N TYR A 428 -11.44 -4.01 -12.59
CA TYR A 428 -12.17 -5.17 -13.11
C TYR A 428 -13.17 -5.75 -12.10
N TYR A 429 -12.80 -5.85 -10.82
CA TYR A 429 -13.73 -6.25 -9.75
C TYR A 429 -14.94 -5.32 -9.72
N GLU A 430 -14.70 -4.01 -9.60
CA GLU A 430 -15.76 -3.00 -9.48
C GLU A 430 -16.75 -3.06 -10.66
N VAL A 431 -16.21 -3.12 -11.89
CA VAL A 431 -17.04 -3.17 -13.10
C VAL A 431 -17.85 -4.46 -13.19
N THR A 432 -17.21 -5.61 -12.98
CA THR A 432 -17.91 -6.90 -13.14
C THR A 432 -18.91 -7.17 -12.01
N ARG A 433 -18.61 -6.75 -10.78
CA ARG A 433 -19.52 -6.92 -9.65
C ARG A 433 -20.69 -5.95 -9.71
N ALA A 434 -20.49 -4.73 -10.22
CA ALA A 434 -21.59 -3.79 -10.44
C ALA A 434 -22.61 -4.37 -11.43
N LYS A 435 -22.12 -4.97 -12.51
CA LYS A 435 -22.95 -5.67 -13.49
C LYS A 435 -23.68 -6.86 -12.90
N MET A 436 -23.05 -7.66 -12.03
CA MET A 436 -23.73 -8.76 -11.32
C MET A 436 -24.85 -8.30 -10.37
N LEU A 437 -24.85 -7.04 -9.94
CA LEU A 437 -25.89 -6.44 -9.12
C LEU A 437 -26.87 -5.57 -9.92
N ASP A 438 -26.79 -5.57 -11.26
CA ASP A 438 -27.57 -4.70 -12.14
C ASP A 438 -27.43 -3.20 -11.80
N ILE A 439 -26.27 -2.80 -11.28
CA ILE A 439 -25.92 -1.41 -10.98
C ILE A 439 -25.23 -0.81 -12.21
N SER A 440 -25.71 0.36 -12.66
CA SER A 440 -25.05 1.09 -13.76
C SER A 440 -23.60 1.40 -13.42
N THR A 441 -22.70 1.13 -14.38
CA THR A 441 -21.27 1.45 -14.26
C THR A 441 -20.97 2.91 -14.56
N ASP A 442 -21.94 3.71 -15.02
CA ASP A 442 -21.71 5.12 -15.35
C ASP A 442 -21.27 5.94 -14.13
N SER A 443 -21.76 5.61 -12.93
CA SER A 443 -21.32 6.24 -11.68
C SER A 443 -19.92 5.79 -11.24
N LEU A 444 -19.39 4.72 -11.82
CA LEU A 444 -18.02 4.22 -11.57
C LEU A 444 -17.01 4.80 -12.56
N LYS A 445 -17.45 5.45 -13.66
CA LYS A 445 -16.55 6.05 -14.66
C LYS A 445 -15.84 7.27 -14.06
N GLY A 446 -14.51 7.34 -14.19
CA GLY A 446 -13.71 8.46 -13.65
C GLY A 446 -13.30 8.33 -12.18
N GLY A 447 -13.27 7.11 -11.63
CA GLY A 447 -12.79 6.86 -10.26
C GLY A 447 -13.72 7.34 -9.14
N ALA A 448 -14.94 7.80 -9.47
CA ALA A 448 -15.83 8.41 -8.50
C ALA A 448 -16.39 7.39 -7.48
N LEU A 449 -15.78 7.37 -6.30
CA LEU A 449 -16.29 6.69 -5.10
C LEU A 449 -17.19 7.62 -4.30
N ASN A 450 -18.34 8.01 -4.85
CA ASN A 450 -19.39 8.58 -4.01
C ASN A 450 -20.02 7.42 -3.22
N GLY A 451 -19.63 7.29 -1.95
CA GLY A 451 -20.24 6.36 -0.98
C GLY A 451 -21.69 6.72 -0.61
N GLN A 452 -22.44 7.35 -1.52
CA GLN A 452 -23.86 7.64 -1.39
C GLN A 452 -24.63 6.78 -2.39
N GLY A 453 -25.45 5.86 -1.87
CA GLY A 453 -26.27 4.92 -2.64
C GLY A 453 -25.60 3.57 -2.92
N ASN A 454 -26.25 2.75 -3.75
CA ASN A 454 -25.85 1.37 -4.05
C ASN A 454 -24.43 1.24 -4.65
N SER A 455 -23.86 2.31 -5.23
CA SER A 455 -22.48 2.32 -5.73
C SER A 455 -21.42 2.13 -4.63
N GLY A 456 -21.71 2.51 -3.38
CA GLY A 456 -20.82 2.26 -2.23
C GLY A 456 -20.69 0.77 -1.84
N MET A 457 -21.58 -0.10 -2.35
CA MET A 457 -21.61 -1.53 -2.03
C MET A 457 -20.65 -2.36 -2.89
N VAL A 458 -20.35 -1.88 -4.11
CA VAL A 458 -19.47 -2.55 -5.08
C VAL A 458 -18.07 -1.99 -5.05
N ALA A 459 -17.95 -0.71 -4.70
CA ALA A 459 -16.70 -0.03 -4.52
C ALA A 459 -15.81 -0.74 -3.51
N SER A 460 -14.65 -1.21 -3.97
CA SER A 460 -13.60 -1.66 -3.07
C SER A 460 -13.06 -0.44 -2.30
N GLN A 461 -13.39 -0.36 -1.00
CA GLN A 461 -12.84 0.71 -0.13
C GLN A 461 -11.31 0.66 -0.06
N GLU A 462 -10.72 -0.51 -0.33
CA GLU A 462 -9.28 -0.79 -0.30
C GLU A 462 -8.85 -1.46 -1.61
N MET A 463 -7.56 -1.35 -1.96
CA MET A 463 -7.00 -2.07 -3.11
C MET A 463 -7.07 -3.58 -2.88
N ILE A 464 -7.31 -4.35 -3.95
CA ILE A 464 -7.24 -5.80 -3.91
C ILE A 464 -5.78 -6.23 -3.99
N GLU A 465 -5.27 -6.78 -2.89
CA GLU A 465 -3.87 -7.22 -2.76
C GLU A 465 -3.73 -8.75 -2.77
N HIS A 466 -4.84 -9.48 -2.68
CA HIS A 466 -4.85 -10.93 -2.60
C HIS A 466 -5.99 -11.57 -3.42
N PRO A 467 -5.79 -12.69 -4.14
CA PRO A 467 -6.85 -13.39 -4.85
C PRO A 467 -8.01 -13.85 -3.95
N ASN A 468 -7.69 -14.39 -2.77
CA ASN A 468 -8.70 -14.75 -1.75
C ASN A 468 -9.49 -13.54 -1.22
N GLN A 469 -8.89 -12.35 -1.14
CA GLN A 469 -9.61 -11.12 -0.78
C GLN A 469 -10.63 -10.75 -1.86
N PHE A 470 -10.25 -10.82 -3.14
CA PHE A 470 -11.20 -10.63 -4.26
C PHE A 470 -12.39 -11.58 -4.13
N PHE A 471 -12.08 -12.86 -3.91
CA PHE A 471 -13.10 -13.90 -3.79
C PHE A 471 -14.05 -13.65 -2.62
N GLU A 472 -13.50 -13.40 -1.42
CA GLU A 472 -14.27 -13.09 -0.21
C GLU A 472 -15.20 -11.92 -0.44
N GLN A 473 -14.68 -10.81 -0.97
CA GLN A 473 -15.47 -9.63 -1.26
C GLN A 473 -16.57 -9.93 -2.28
N SER A 474 -16.28 -10.66 -3.35
CA SER A 474 -17.31 -11.02 -4.34
C SER A 474 -18.37 -11.97 -3.78
N PHE A 475 -17.97 -12.94 -2.97
CA PHE A 475 -18.85 -13.97 -2.45
C PHE A 475 -19.80 -13.39 -1.39
N LEU A 476 -19.26 -12.61 -0.45
CA LEU A 476 -20.06 -11.92 0.57
C LEU A 476 -21.03 -10.91 -0.04
N LEU A 477 -20.60 -10.20 -1.09
CA LEU A 477 -21.46 -9.28 -1.82
C LEU A 477 -22.69 -10.01 -2.37
N MET A 478 -22.50 -11.18 -2.98
CA MET A 478 -23.62 -11.94 -3.55
C MET A 478 -24.53 -12.55 -2.48
N LYS A 479 -23.93 -13.11 -1.42
CA LYS A 479 -24.69 -13.64 -0.27
C LYS A 479 -25.56 -12.55 0.39
N SER A 480 -25.06 -11.32 0.47
CA SER A 480 -25.83 -10.18 1.01
C SER A 480 -27.03 -9.82 0.13
N ARG A 481 -26.86 -9.85 -1.21
CA ARG A 481 -27.95 -9.62 -2.17
C ARG A 481 -29.03 -10.69 -2.04
N ASP A 482 -28.63 -11.96 -2.02
CA ASP A 482 -29.58 -13.07 -1.98
C ASP A 482 -30.35 -13.09 -0.64
N SER A 483 -29.68 -12.73 0.46
CA SER A 483 -30.34 -12.55 1.77
C SER A 483 -31.39 -11.43 1.75
N ALA A 484 -31.09 -10.29 1.11
CA ALA A 484 -32.03 -9.18 1.00
C ALA A 484 -33.21 -9.48 0.07
N ALA A 485 -32.99 -10.23 -1.01
CA ALA A 485 -34.05 -10.69 -1.91
C ALA A 485 -34.99 -11.70 -1.20
N ALA A 486 -34.45 -12.57 -0.35
CA ALA A 486 -35.25 -13.51 0.44
C ALA A 486 -36.17 -12.79 1.46
N SER A 487 -35.69 -11.70 2.09
CA SER A 487 -36.49 -10.89 3.00
C SER A 487 -37.63 -10.11 2.32
N GLN A 488 -37.60 -9.94 0.99
CA GLN A 488 -38.66 -9.24 0.24
C GLN A 488 -39.78 -10.15 -0.26
N ASN A 489 -39.58 -11.48 -0.30
CA ASN A 489 -40.47 -12.43 -0.99
C ASN A 489 -41.26 -13.41 -0.08
N GLY A 490 -41.28 -13.27 1.27
CA GLY A 490 -42.05 -14.21 2.11
C GLY A 490 -42.30 -13.83 3.58
N GLU A 491 -43.60 -13.71 3.90
CA GLU A 491 -44.35 -13.86 5.17
C GLU A 491 -43.84 -13.26 6.48
N SER A 492 -44.62 -12.30 6.99
CA SER A 492 -44.60 -11.83 8.37
C SER A 492 -44.89 -12.96 9.36
N ILE A 493 -43.86 -13.44 10.04
CA ILE A 493 -43.99 -14.05 11.37
C ILE A 493 -43.00 -13.35 12.30
N ASP A 494 -43.59 -12.74 13.33
CA ASP A 494 -43.07 -11.95 14.45
C ASP A 494 -41.55 -11.79 14.65
N GLY A 495 -41.15 -10.52 14.81
CA GLY A 495 -40.07 -10.14 15.71
C GLY A 495 -38.78 -9.59 15.07
N GLN A 496 -38.76 -8.28 14.81
CA GLN A 496 -37.56 -7.41 14.74
C GLN A 496 -36.37 -7.87 13.89
N ALA A 497 -36.28 -7.38 12.66
CA ALA A 497 -35.10 -6.68 12.13
C ALA A 497 -35.41 -6.13 10.72
N SER A 498 -35.57 -4.82 10.59
CA SER A 498 -35.45 -4.13 9.31
C SER A 498 -33.98 -4.23 8.84
N GLY A 499 -33.65 -5.33 8.15
CA GLY A 499 -32.31 -5.64 7.68
C GLY A 499 -31.86 -4.74 6.54
N ALA A 500 -31.21 -3.63 6.87
CA ALA A 500 -30.46 -2.85 5.90
C ALA A 500 -29.27 -3.67 5.37
N LEU A 501 -29.12 -3.73 4.04
CA LEU A 501 -27.95 -4.28 3.35
C LEU A 501 -26.67 -3.61 3.86
N GLN A 502 -25.72 -4.39 4.39
CA GLN A 502 -24.44 -3.85 4.88
C GLN A 502 -23.42 -3.72 3.72
N PRO A 503 -22.64 -2.62 3.66
CA PRO A 503 -21.56 -2.47 2.69
C PRO A 503 -20.47 -3.53 2.91
N THR A 504 -19.72 -3.86 1.84
CA THR A 504 -18.62 -4.85 1.80
C THR A 504 -17.91 -4.99 3.14
N ILE A 505 -18.16 -6.12 3.82
CA ILE A 505 -17.64 -6.41 5.15
C ILE A 505 -16.12 -6.35 5.11
N LYS A 506 -15.53 -5.54 5.99
CA LYS A 506 -14.10 -5.64 6.32
C LYS A 506 -13.86 -7.04 6.88
N GLY A 507 -13.17 -7.89 6.13
CA GLY A 507 -12.69 -9.17 6.66
C GLY A 507 -12.00 -8.93 8.00
N GLN A 508 -12.44 -9.62 9.05
CA GLN A 508 -11.76 -9.60 10.34
C GLN A 508 -10.46 -10.41 10.21
N TYR A 509 -9.39 -9.75 9.76
CA TYR A 509 -8.06 -10.33 9.76
C TYR A 509 -7.47 -10.19 11.15
N SER A 510 -7.34 -11.32 11.86
CA SER A 510 -6.64 -11.35 13.16
C SER A 510 -5.16 -11.63 12.95
N TYR A 511 -4.32 -10.83 13.61
CA TYR A 511 -2.92 -11.17 13.80
C TYR A 511 -2.84 -12.37 14.75
N LYS A 512 -2.24 -13.48 14.30
CA LYS A 512 -1.61 -14.38 15.28
C LYS A 512 -0.43 -13.59 15.85
N LYS A 513 -0.62 -13.02 17.05
CA LYS A 513 0.51 -12.66 17.92
C LYS A 513 1.40 -13.90 17.98
N ALA A 514 2.65 -13.79 17.52
CA ALA A 514 3.67 -14.75 17.88
C ALA A 514 3.92 -14.58 19.38
N GLY A 515 3.08 -15.23 20.19
CA GLY A 515 3.29 -15.36 21.62
C GLY A 515 4.51 -16.22 21.82
N ALA A 516 5.63 -15.61 22.19
CA ALA A 516 6.61 -16.29 23.02
C ALA A 516 5.88 -16.64 24.34
N GLN A 517 5.29 -17.83 24.39
CA GLN A 517 4.96 -18.45 25.67
C GLN A 517 6.29 -18.80 26.34
N ILE A 518 6.86 -17.82 27.05
CA ILE A 518 7.76 -18.14 28.15
C ILE A 518 6.84 -18.66 29.25
N SER A 519 6.69 -19.98 29.30
CA SER A 519 6.06 -20.65 30.43
C SER A 519 6.95 -20.45 31.65
N SER A 520 6.68 -19.40 32.43
CA SER A 520 7.12 -19.32 33.81
C SER A 520 6.26 -20.27 34.64
N GLN A 521 6.63 -21.55 34.69
CA GLN A 521 6.22 -22.42 35.78
C GLN A 521 7.27 -22.33 36.88
N SER A 522 6.94 -21.54 37.89
CA SER A 522 7.54 -21.60 39.21
C SER A 522 6.88 -22.74 40.01
N ASN A 523 7.69 -23.72 40.45
CA ASN A 523 7.68 -24.38 41.77
C ASN A 523 8.60 -25.62 41.68
N HIS A 524 9.77 -25.55 42.34
CA HIS A 524 10.08 -26.20 43.63
C HIS A 524 10.35 -27.71 43.47
N ASP A 525 11.62 -28.13 43.51
CA ASP A 525 12.24 -28.67 44.73
C ASP A 525 13.58 -29.42 44.50
N MET A 526 14.46 -29.23 45.49
CA MET A 526 15.46 -30.14 46.08
C MET A 526 16.73 -30.59 45.31
N GLU A 527 17.86 -30.13 45.88
CA GLU A 527 18.99 -30.92 46.39
C GLU A 527 19.55 -32.07 45.54
N LEU A 528 20.69 -31.84 44.89
CA LEU A 528 22.06 -32.20 45.35
C LEU A 528 23.10 -31.83 44.30
#